data_AF-A0A8H5C855-F1
#
_entry.id   AF-A0A8H5C855-F1
#
_cell.length_a   1.000
_cell.length_b   1.000
_cell.length_c   1.000
_cell.angle_alpha   90.00
_cell.angle_beta   90.00
_cell.angle_gamma   90.00
#
_symmetry.space_group_name_H-M   'P 1'
#
loop_
_entity.id
_entity.type
_entity.pdbx_description
1 polymer ?
#
loop_
_entity_poly.entity_id
_entity_poly.type
_entity_poly.pdbx_seq_one_letter_code
_entity_poly.pdbx_strand_id
1 'polypeptide(L)'
;MLDLFADQFSQMNYLMSVINDRPQDSMFCLERLTDLSYHGYLSLESAHQGGCCNTTCLPKASVVHAQKCSNCQLMRYCDTKCQKEAWSNQQYPHKSICPKIKSLRERLGPSAWARATTSTPDFTFTDFKRVCQRKKIDMEILKEVGTHLACLQAFQMIYRDKNSA
;
A
#
# COMPACT_ATOMS: atom_id res chain seq x y z
N MET A 1 -17.86 -4.67 18.28
CA MET A 1 -16.97 -5.55 17.46
C MET A 1 -17.70 -6.20 16.29
N LEU A 2 -19.04 -6.19 16.28
CA LEU A 2 -19.87 -6.71 15.19
C LEU A 2 -20.18 -5.66 14.08
N ASP A 3 -20.03 -4.36 14.36
CA ASP A 3 -20.44 -3.29 13.44
C ASP A 3 -19.44 -2.99 12.31
N LEU A 4 -18.17 -3.37 12.47
CA LEU A 4 -17.14 -3.21 11.43
C LEU A 4 -17.27 -4.23 10.30
N PHE A 5 -17.84 -5.41 10.58
CA PHE A 5 -18.13 -6.40 9.55
C PHE A 5 -19.37 -6.04 8.74
N ALA A 6 -20.33 -5.32 9.34
CA ALA A 6 -21.55 -4.86 8.67
C ALA A 6 -21.24 -3.80 7.60
N ASP A 7 -20.27 -2.91 7.84
CA ASP A 7 -19.89 -1.87 6.87
C ASP A 7 -19.13 -2.44 5.67
N GLN A 8 -18.24 -3.42 5.88
CA GLN A 8 -17.61 -4.14 4.77
C GLN A 8 -18.60 -4.96 3.94
N PHE A 9 -19.59 -5.60 4.60
CA PHE A 9 -20.67 -6.30 3.90
C PHE A 9 -21.58 -5.34 3.12
N SER A 10 -21.85 -4.16 3.66
CA SER A 10 -22.66 -3.14 2.99
C SER A 10 -21.97 -2.59 1.74
N GLN A 11 -20.67 -2.31 1.83
CA GLN A 11 -19.87 -1.88 0.67
C GLN A 11 -19.72 -2.99 -0.38
N MET A 12 -19.60 -4.25 0.05
CA MET A 12 -19.64 -5.39 -0.87
C MET A 12 -21.00 -5.54 -1.56
N ASN A 13 -22.10 -5.37 -0.82
CA ASN A 13 -23.45 -5.49 -1.38
C ASN A 13 -23.78 -4.36 -2.36
N TYR A 14 -23.31 -3.14 -2.09
CA TYR A 14 -23.41 -2.02 -3.03
C TYR A 14 -22.58 -2.24 -4.31
N LEU A 15 -21.37 -2.81 -4.17
CA LEU A 15 -20.60 -3.24 -5.33
C LEU A 15 -21.39 -4.27 -6.14
N MET A 16 -21.95 -5.29 -5.49
CA MET A 16 -22.73 -6.36 -6.13
C MET A 16 -24.00 -5.84 -6.83
N SER A 17 -24.62 -4.76 -6.36
CA SER A 17 -25.75 -4.15 -7.07
C SER A 17 -25.33 -3.40 -8.33
N VAL A 18 -24.16 -2.73 -8.33
CA VAL A 18 -23.62 -2.05 -9.52
C VAL A 18 -23.18 -3.04 -10.62
N ILE A 19 -22.79 -4.25 -10.23
CA ILE A 19 -22.34 -5.34 -11.11
C ILE A 19 -23.48 -5.91 -11.97
N ASN A 20 -24.72 -5.88 -11.46
CA ASN A 20 -25.88 -6.50 -12.12
C ASN A 20 -26.42 -5.71 -13.32
N ASP A 21 -26.10 -4.42 -13.47
CA ASP A 21 -26.67 -3.58 -14.53
C ASP A 21 -25.88 -3.63 -15.86
N ARG A 22 -24.64 -4.18 -15.90
CA ARG A 22 -23.83 -4.34 -17.14
C ARG A 22 -22.91 -5.57 -17.08
N PRO A 23 -23.40 -6.77 -17.42
CA PRO A 23 -22.72 -8.04 -17.13
C PRO A 23 -21.40 -8.29 -17.90
N GLN A 24 -21.13 -7.57 -19.00
CA GLN A 24 -19.91 -7.77 -19.79
C GLN A 24 -18.77 -6.79 -19.42
N ASP A 25 -19.10 -5.59 -18.91
CA ASP A 25 -18.11 -4.62 -18.40
C ASP A 25 -17.81 -4.84 -16.90
N SER A 26 -18.72 -5.47 -16.15
CA SER A 26 -18.59 -5.67 -14.71
C SER A 26 -17.59 -6.76 -14.33
N MET A 27 -17.43 -7.79 -15.16
CA MET A 27 -16.50 -8.91 -14.90
C MET A 27 -15.03 -8.45 -14.87
N PHE A 28 -14.64 -7.53 -15.76
CA PHE A 28 -13.29 -6.96 -15.81
C PHE A 28 -13.00 -6.02 -14.63
N CYS A 29 -14.04 -5.38 -14.09
CA CYS A 29 -13.96 -4.54 -12.90
C CYS A 29 -13.90 -5.37 -11.59
N LEU A 30 -14.65 -6.47 -11.47
CA LEU A 30 -14.53 -7.39 -10.31
C LEU A 30 -13.13 -8.00 -10.22
N GLU A 31 -12.58 -8.49 -11.32
CA GLU A 31 -11.24 -9.10 -11.32
C GLU A 31 -10.19 -8.09 -10.85
N ARG A 32 -10.31 -6.81 -11.25
CA ARG A 32 -9.42 -5.74 -10.76
C ARG A 32 -9.63 -5.39 -9.28
N LEU A 33 -10.87 -5.40 -8.80
CA LEU A 33 -11.19 -5.09 -7.40
C LEU A 33 -10.77 -6.21 -6.44
N THR A 34 -10.61 -7.44 -6.95
CA THR A 34 -10.14 -8.61 -6.19
C THR A 34 -8.66 -8.96 -6.43
N ASP A 35 -8.01 -8.38 -7.43
CA ASP A 35 -6.58 -8.60 -7.68
C ASP A 35 -5.74 -7.93 -6.58
N LEU A 36 -5.31 -8.71 -5.59
CA LEU A 36 -4.39 -8.29 -4.52
C LEU A 36 -3.11 -7.63 -5.06
N SER A 37 -2.71 -7.94 -6.29
CA SER A 37 -1.54 -7.34 -6.93
C SER A 37 -1.82 -5.90 -7.37
N TYR A 38 -3.07 -5.60 -7.77
CA TYR A 38 -3.50 -4.23 -8.10
C TYR A 38 -3.50 -3.37 -6.84
N HIS A 39 -4.04 -3.91 -5.75
CA HIS A 39 -3.99 -3.24 -4.45
C HIS A 39 -2.54 -3.01 -4.01
N GLY A 40 -1.66 -3.99 -4.20
CA GLY A 40 -0.24 -3.81 -3.89
C GLY A 40 0.44 -2.73 -4.72
N TYR A 41 0.09 -2.61 -6.01
CA TYR A 41 0.54 -1.50 -6.85
C TYR A 41 0.10 -0.14 -6.29
N LEU A 42 -1.18 0.03 -5.94
CA LEU A 42 -1.69 1.28 -5.36
C LEU A 42 -1.07 1.58 -3.99
N SER A 43 -0.83 0.56 -3.17
CA SER A 43 -0.21 0.73 -1.85
C SER A 43 1.24 1.20 -1.93
N LEU A 44 1.99 0.82 -2.98
CA LEU A 44 3.34 1.36 -3.19
C LEU A 44 3.31 2.88 -3.40
N GLU A 45 2.41 3.35 -4.26
CA GLU A 45 2.23 4.77 -4.51
C GLU A 45 1.83 5.51 -3.23
N SER A 46 0.79 5.02 -2.56
CA SER A 46 0.27 5.63 -1.34
C SER A 46 1.33 5.67 -0.22
N ALA A 47 2.12 4.62 -0.04
CA ALA A 47 3.22 4.61 0.91
C ALA A 47 4.36 5.56 0.54
N HIS A 48 4.63 5.74 -0.76
CA HIS A 48 5.68 6.64 -1.23
C HIS A 48 5.33 8.13 -1.05
N GLN A 49 4.07 8.48 -1.25
CA GLN A 49 3.53 9.83 -1.10
C GLN A 49 3.09 10.14 0.34
N GLY A 50 2.86 9.10 1.15
CA GLY A 50 2.38 9.23 2.52
C GLY A 50 3.40 9.82 3.51
N GLY A 51 2.95 9.95 4.76
CA GLY A 51 3.75 10.46 5.88
C GLY A 51 4.48 9.38 6.66
N CYS A 52 4.71 9.63 7.95
CA CYS A 52 5.36 8.68 8.85
C CYS A 52 4.62 7.33 8.86
N CYS A 53 5.35 6.24 8.65
CA CYS A 53 4.85 4.87 8.67
C CYS A 53 4.86 4.23 10.06
N ASN A 54 5.12 4.99 11.13
CA ASN A 54 4.94 4.51 12.49
C ASN A 54 3.44 4.52 12.83
N THR A 55 2.93 3.38 13.32
CA THR A 55 1.50 3.16 13.58
C THR A 55 0.93 4.09 14.65
N THR A 56 1.75 4.50 15.61
CA THR A 56 1.37 5.37 16.74
C THR A 56 1.80 6.82 16.55
N CYS A 57 2.31 7.19 15.37
CA CYS A 57 2.71 8.56 15.11
C CYS A 57 1.47 9.41 14.78
N LEU A 58 1.18 10.35 15.67
CA LEU A 58 0.28 11.45 15.39
C LEU A 58 1.00 12.43 14.45
N PRO A 59 0.42 12.80 13.29
CA PRO A 59 1.04 13.74 12.38
C PRO A 59 1.30 15.06 13.10
N LYS A 60 2.56 15.45 13.25
CA LYS A 60 2.88 16.87 13.42
C LYS A 60 2.65 17.54 12.07
N ALA A 61 2.26 18.81 12.05
CA ALA A 61 1.81 19.55 10.85
C ALA A 61 2.73 19.46 9.60
N SER A 62 3.96 18.98 9.71
CA SER A 62 4.89 18.79 8.59
C SER A 62 5.14 17.32 8.24
N VAL A 63 4.20 16.71 7.50
CA VAL A 63 4.45 15.51 6.67
C VAL A 63 5.66 15.72 5.73
N VAL A 64 5.98 16.99 5.44
CA VAL A 64 7.04 17.50 4.57
C VAL A 64 8.46 17.06 4.94
N HIS A 65 8.74 16.64 6.19
CA HIS A 65 10.12 16.32 6.62
C HIS A 65 10.44 14.85 6.86
N ALA A 66 9.50 13.93 6.62
CA ALA A 66 9.72 12.52 6.89
C ALA A 66 10.78 11.91 5.94
N GLN A 67 11.86 11.40 6.54
CA GLN A 67 12.97 10.77 5.83
C GLN A 67 12.61 9.36 5.41
N LYS A 68 13.00 8.97 4.20
CA LYS A 68 12.84 7.59 3.72
C LYS A 68 13.82 6.67 4.45
N CYS A 69 13.40 5.44 4.69
CA CYS A 69 14.32 4.41 5.15
C CYS A 69 15.46 4.24 4.14
N SER A 70 16.71 4.34 4.63
CA SER A 70 17.91 4.25 3.80
C SER A 70 18.00 2.94 3.00
N ASN A 71 17.46 1.84 3.53
CA ASN A 71 17.52 0.52 2.91
C ASN A 71 16.45 0.34 1.81
N CYS A 72 15.16 0.42 2.15
CA CYS A 72 14.06 0.16 1.20
C CYS A 72 13.68 1.38 0.34
N GLN A 73 13.94 2.61 0.80
CA GLN A 73 13.61 3.87 0.13
C GLN A 73 12.12 4.07 -0.22
N LEU A 74 11.23 3.37 0.49
CA LEU A 74 9.78 3.52 0.35
C LEU A 74 9.17 4.15 1.60
N MET A 75 9.24 3.44 2.73
CA MET A 75 8.63 3.85 3.99
C MET A 75 9.34 5.07 4.57
N ARG A 76 8.56 6.00 5.11
CA ARG A 76 9.05 7.28 5.64
C ARG A 76 8.85 7.36 7.15
N TYR A 77 9.72 8.10 7.82
CA TYR A 77 9.66 8.32 9.26
C TYR A 77 10.01 9.77 9.59
N CYS A 78 9.30 10.37 10.55
CA CYS A 78 9.60 11.72 11.02
C CYS A 78 11.03 11.81 11.57
N ASP A 79 11.46 10.77 12.28
CA ASP A 79 12.76 10.69 12.94
C ASP A 79 13.20 9.23 13.13
N THR A 80 14.41 9.04 13.66
CA THR A 80 14.98 7.73 13.99
C THR A 80 14.18 7.01 15.07
N LYS A 81 13.48 7.72 15.96
CA LYS A 81 12.65 7.09 17.00
C LYS A 81 11.45 6.38 16.37
N CYS A 82 10.72 7.06 15.50
CA CYS A 82 9.60 6.48 14.75
C CYS A 82 10.05 5.29 13.88
N GLN A 83 11.24 5.39 13.27
CA GLN A 83 11.79 4.27 12.51
C GLN A 83 12.07 3.06 13.41
N LYS A 84 12.68 3.24 14.59
CA LYS A 84 12.96 2.15 15.54
C LYS A 84 11.69 1.51 16.09
N GLU A 85 10.68 2.30 16.44
CA GLU A 85 9.39 1.80 16.91
C GLU A 85 8.66 0.99 15.82
N ALA A 86 8.64 1.49 14.59
CA ALA A 86 8.06 0.77 13.46
C ALA A 86 8.86 -0.48 13.08
N TRP A 87 10.18 -0.50 13.32
CA TRP A 87 11.05 -1.62 12.99
C TRP A 87 10.63 -2.90 13.70
N SER A 88 10.35 -2.80 15.01
CA SER A 88 9.97 -3.92 15.88
C SER A 88 8.50 -3.87 16.33
N ASN A 89 7.63 -3.18 15.59
CA ASN A 89 6.21 -3.14 15.90
C ASN A 89 5.61 -4.56 15.89
N GLN A 90 4.75 -4.88 16.86
CA GLN A 90 4.19 -6.23 16.99
C GLN A 90 3.20 -6.59 15.88
N GLN A 91 2.45 -5.62 15.36
CA GLN A 91 1.40 -5.86 14.37
C GLN A 91 1.91 -5.70 12.94
N TYR A 92 2.62 -4.60 12.68
CA TYR A 92 3.11 -4.25 11.34
C TYR A 92 4.61 -3.91 11.39
N PRO A 93 5.49 -4.88 11.65
CA PRO A 93 6.92 -4.64 11.73
C PRO A 93 7.51 -4.30 10.37
N HIS A 94 8.18 -3.15 10.27
CA HIS A 94 8.95 -2.82 9.06
C HIS A 94 10.08 -3.84 8.82
N LYS A 95 10.65 -4.43 9.88
CA LYS A 95 11.77 -5.37 9.76
C LYS A 95 11.51 -6.52 8.78
N SER A 96 10.30 -7.08 8.75
CA SER A 96 9.97 -8.22 7.88
C SER A 96 9.73 -7.80 6.42
N ILE A 97 9.19 -6.60 6.19
CA ILE A 97 8.83 -6.11 4.85
C ILE A 97 9.94 -5.32 4.16
N CYS A 98 10.85 -4.69 4.93
CA CYS A 98 11.98 -3.91 4.42
C CYS A 98 12.80 -4.63 3.32
N PRO A 99 13.26 -5.89 3.52
CA PRO A 99 14.02 -6.60 2.48
C PRO A 99 13.17 -6.93 1.25
N LYS A 100 11.86 -7.18 1.41
CA LYS A 100 10.94 -7.47 0.30
C LYS A 100 10.75 -6.24 -0.59
N ILE A 101 10.53 -5.07 0.02
CA ILE A 101 10.45 -3.79 -0.69
C ILE A 101 11.76 -3.48 -1.42
N LYS A 102 12.91 -3.67 -0.75
CA LYS A 102 14.23 -3.47 -1.37
C LYS A 102 14.41 -4.36 -2.59
N SER A 103 14.13 -5.65 -2.46
CA SER A 103 14.21 -6.63 -3.56
C SER A 103 13.31 -6.21 -4.73
N LEU A 104 12.06 -5.82 -4.44
CA LEU A 104 11.12 -5.36 -5.46
C LEU A 104 11.66 -4.12 -6.21
N ARG A 105 12.15 -3.11 -5.47
CA ARG A 105 12.77 -1.90 -6.05
C ARG A 105 13.96 -2.22 -6.94
N GLU A 106 14.89 -3.04 -6.46
CA GLU A 106 16.11 -3.40 -7.17
C GLU A 106 15.80 -4.17 -8.45
N ARG A 107 14.87 -5.11 -8.39
CA ARG A 107 14.46 -5.90 -9.55
C ARG A 107 13.71 -5.04 -10.58
N LEU A 108 12.81 -4.16 -10.15
CA LEU A 108 12.13 -3.21 -11.04
C LEU A 108 13.13 -2.27 -11.69
N GLY A 109 14.14 -1.82 -10.95
CA GLY A 109 15.11 -0.82 -11.38
C GLY A 109 14.56 0.61 -11.26
N PRO A 110 15.43 1.62 -11.35
CA PRO A 110 15.11 2.99 -10.95
C PRO A 110 13.97 3.63 -11.74
N SER A 111 13.93 3.44 -13.06
CA SER A 111 12.89 4.03 -13.92
C SER A 111 11.50 3.44 -13.64
N ALA A 112 11.36 2.11 -13.66
CA ALA A 112 10.07 1.47 -13.41
C ALA A 112 9.60 1.68 -11.96
N TRP A 113 10.52 1.67 -11.00
CA TRP A 113 10.22 1.99 -9.60
C TRP A 113 9.67 3.40 -9.45
N ALA A 114 10.37 4.42 -9.98
CA ALA A 114 9.96 5.80 -9.87
C ALA A 114 8.54 6.03 -10.44
N ARG A 115 8.23 5.42 -11.59
CA ARG A 115 6.90 5.46 -12.21
C ARG A 115 5.85 4.70 -11.42
N ALA A 116 6.19 3.57 -10.80
CA ALA A 116 5.26 2.81 -9.97
C ALA A 116 4.90 3.52 -8.65
N THR A 117 5.82 4.31 -8.10
CA THR A 117 5.63 4.97 -6.80
C THR A 117 5.20 6.44 -6.91
N THR A 118 5.24 7.00 -8.10
CA THR A 118 4.81 8.38 -8.38
C THR A 118 3.60 8.29 -9.29
N SER A 119 2.53 9.01 -8.98
CA SER A 119 1.36 9.10 -9.87
C SER A 119 1.81 9.61 -11.24
N THR A 120 2.00 8.68 -12.18
CA THR A 120 2.41 8.97 -13.56
C THR A 120 1.28 8.49 -14.46
N PRO A 121 0.48 9.40 -15.05
CA PRO A 121 -0.71 9.03 -15.81
C PRO A 121 -0.44 8.06 -16.97
N ASP A 122 0.79 8.06 -17.49
CA ASP A 122 1.27 7.24 -18.59
C ASP A 122 1.82 5.86 -18.15
N PHE A 123 1.81 5.56 -16.86
CA PHE A 123 2.25 4.27 -16.32
C PHE A 123 1.11 3.57 -15.58
N THR A 124 0.46 2.66 -16.28
CA THR A 124 -0.69 1.93 -15.71
C THR A 124 -0.24 0.67 -14.98
N PHE A 125 -1.15 0.10 -14.19
CA PHE A 125 -0.92 -1.22 -13.59
C PHE A 125 -0.68 -2.33 -14.66
N THR A 126 -1.27 -2.21 -15.84
CA THR A 126 -1.00 -3.12 -16.96
C THR A 126 0.45 -3.02 -17.41
N ASP A 127 1.00 -1.81 -17.49
CA ASP A 127 2.41 -1.59 -17.82
C ASP A 127 3.33 -2.11 -16.72
N PHE A 128 2.96 -1.89 -15.45
CA PHE A 128 3.65 -2.46 -14.31
C PHE A 128 3.71 -4.00 -14.36
N LYS A 129 2.56 -4.68 -14.59
CA LYS A 129 2.52 -6.14 -14.77
C LYS A 129 3.44 -6.60 -15.89
N ARG A 130 3.44 -5.90 -17.03
CA ARG A 130 4.31 -6.22 -18.17
C ARG A 130 5.79 -6.12 -17.79
N VAL A 131 6.17 -5.10 -17.02
CA VAL A 131 7.55 -4.99 -16.50
C VAL A 131 7.88 -6.15 -15.58
N CYS A 132 7.00 -6.49 -14.63
CA CYS A 132 7.19 -7.62 -13.73
C CYS A 132 7.37 -8.94 -14.49
N GLN A 133 6.52 -9.21 -15.48
CA GLN A 133 6.61 -10.40 -16.33
C GLN A 133 7.95 -10.49 -17.07
N ARG A 134 8.36 -9.41 -17.77
CA ARG A 134 9.64 -9.39 -18.50
C ARG A 134 10.84 -9.60 -17.59
N LYS A 135 10.78 -9.05 -16.37
CA LYS A 135 11.85 -9.14 -15.37
C LYS A 135 11.71 -10.38 -14.46
N LYS A 136 10.73 -11.25 -14.73
CA LYS A 136 10.40 -12.43 -13.92
C LYS A 136 10.22 -12.11 -12.43
N ILE A 137 9.70 -10.93 -12.12
CA ILE A 137 9.40 -10.50 -10.75
C ILE A 137 8.21 -11.28 -10.25
N ASP A 138 8.40 -11.91 -9.11
CA ASP A 138 7.34 -12.66 -8.45
C ASP A 138 6.30 -11.68 -7.91
N MET A 139 5.07 -11.81 -8.42
CA MET A 139 3.95 -10.95 -8.04
C MET A 139 3.48 -11.25 -6.61
N GLU A 140 3.81 -12.41 -6.03
CA GLU A 140 3.50 -12.70 -4.62
C GLU A 140 4.24 -11.73 -3.68
N ILE A 141 5.47 -11.34 -4.01
CA ILE A 141 6.20 -10.32 -3.24
C ILE A 141 5.43 -8.99 -3.25
N LEU A 142 4.87 -8.60 -4.40
CA LEU A 142 4.06 -7.38 -4.50
C LEU A 142 2.79 -7.48 -3.67
N LYS A 143 2.10 -8.62 -3.71
CA LYS A 143 0.89 -8.86 -2.90
C LYS A 143 1.20 -8.73 -1.42
N GLU A 144 2.24 -9.40 -0.94
CA GLU A 144 2.65 -9.34 0.47
C GLU A 144 3.02 -7.92 0.91
N VAL A 145 3.82 -7.20 0.11
CA VAL A 145 4.17 -5.80 0.38
C VAL A 145 2.90 -4.94 0.39
N GLY A 146 2.04 -5.13 -0.60
CA GLY A 146 0.77 -4.44 -0.75
C GLY A 146 -0.14 -4.59 0.46
N THR A 147 -0.44 -5.83 0.83
CA THR A 147 -1.26 -6.15 1.99
C THR A 147 -0.68 -5.55 3.27
N HIS A 148 0.63 -5.65 3.49
CA HIS A 148 1.26 -5.06 4.66
C HIS A 148 1.07 -3.54 4.72
N LEU A 149 1.31 -2.84 3.60
CA LEU A 149 1.15 -1.39 3.51
C LEU A 149 -0.31 -0.95 3.69
N ALA A 150 -1.25 -1.67 3.06
CA ALA A 150 -2.69 -1.41 3.20
C ALA A 150 -3.15 -1.57 4.65
N CYS A 151 -2.78 -2.67 5.32
CA CYS A 151 -3.14 -2.89 6.72
C CYS A 151 -2.48 -1.85 7.65
N LEU A 152 -1.23 -1.47 7.39
CA LEU A 152 -0.54 -0.41 8.13
C LEU A 152 -1.31 0.91 8.02
N GLN A 153 -1.71 1.30 6.81
CA GLN A 153 -2.46 2.54 6.56
C GLN A 153 -3.83 2.53 7.24
N ALA A 154 -4.57 1.42 7.13
CA ALA A 154 -5.85 1.26 7.81
C ALA A 154 -5.70 1.37 9.33
N PHE A 155 -4.65 0.76 9.91
CA PHE A 155 -4.37 0.88 11.34
C PHE A 155 -4.07 2.32 11.75
N GLN A 156 -3.27 3.04 10.96
CA GLN A 156 -2.95 4.44 11.23
C GLN A 156 -4.20 5.33 11.18
N MET A 157 -5.13 5.07 10.25
CA MET A 157 -6.40 5.80 10.19
C MET A 157 -7.19 5.60 11.49
N ILE A 158 -7.34 4.36 11.95
CA ILE A 158 -8.07 4.03 13.19
C ILE A 158 -7.36 4.63 14.42
N TYR A 159 -6.03 4.58 14.48
CA TYR A 159 -5.28 5.15 15.59
C TYR A 159 -5.45 6.67 15.67
N ARG A 160 -5.38 7.38 14.54
CA ARG A 160 -5.56 8.83 14.51
C ARG A 160 -6.96 9.24 14.93
N ASP A 161 -7.99 8.56 14.42
CA ASP A 161 -9.39 8.84 14.76
C ASP A 161 -9.62 8.78 16.28
N LYS A 162 -9.10 7.73 16.94
CA LYS A 162 -9.19 7.56 18.39
C LYS A 162 -8.42 8.58 19.23
N ASN A 163 -7.48 9.30 18.64
CA ASN A 163 -6.57 10.22 19.34
C ASN A 163 -6.68 11.66 18.80
N SER A 164 -7.75 11.99 18.06
CA SER A 164 -8.03 13.33 17.54
C SER A 164 -9.03 14.13 18.39
N ALA A 165 -9.26 13.71 19.65
CA ALA A 165 -10.06 14.41 20.65
C ALA A 165 -9.15 15.15 21.65
#